data_AF-A0A949B9K2-F1
#
_entry.id   AF-A0A949B9K2-F1
#
_cell.length_a   1.000
_cell.length_b   1.000
_cell.length_c   1.000
_cell.angle_alpha   90.00
_cell.angle_beta   90.00
_cell.angle_gamma   90.00
#
_symmetry.space_group_name_H-M   'P 1'
#
loop_
_entity.id
_entity.type
_entity.pdbx_description
1 polymer ?
#
loop_
_entity_poly.entity_id
_entity_poly.type
_entity_poly.pdbx_seq_one_letter_code
_entity_poly.pdbx_strand_id
1 'polypeptide(L)'
;MRTCQFKLLFISLVLITLPACTPATYSKEKVKESVINLCKDEYDLDVEVRIIGSTLGVYIPIEGLVDTDLKLDPKAGEKIEDVALSIHRVIMSTDKPLKFYILTARDTETIGAEFLLTGYVYDVVRVRLLDISRGEYHKRILRDFKFNPIVAGEMKVRELFGLLNQNAPGIQQVKPLFYPIFVIGIPDSQKIDILDIKAKELSDQEALFYVRTKEYYVPLSGSEVYEAIFPSGFVNEYLILTNLSMFPNPIKEVVSKHFYTGTEIRQRALQTTYVEYKDLGYIGTDGLPKKDLDEGWFLARQIGRRIKMLFEEDKQLKKRFSVQSSDGTIDNKILTFKFDIRANEPSGDDNQIIFSGILELAGKIFHSYFFEDFEGVELIDIHPGGTRLYLSRNDLESFRRGRIKIQDLI
;
A
#
# COMPACT_ATOMS: atom_id res chain seq x y z
N MET A 1 27.43 0.23 67.59
CA MET A 1 26.34 0.52 66.64
C MET A 1 26.75 1.21 65.32
N ARG A 2 27.92 1.87 65.19
CA ARG A 2 28.32 2.56 63.94
C ARG A 2 28.83 1.64 62.80
N THR A 3 29.36 0.45 63.11
CA THR A 3 29.90 -0.48 62.10
C THR A 3 28.83 -1.26 61.33
N CYS A 4 27.59 -1.33 61.84
CA CYS A 4 26.50 -2.04 61.17
C CYS A 4 25.86 -1.21 60.04
N GLN A 5 25.88 0.13 60.16
CA GLN A 5 25.33 1.03 59.12
C GLN A 5 26.22 1.09 57.86
N PHE A 6 27.54 0.98 58.00
CA PHE A 6 28.46 0.97 56.86
C PHE A 6 28.33 -0.30 56.00
N LYS A 7 28.04 -1.46 56.61
CA LYS A 7 27.82 -2.71 55.86
C LYS A 7 26.54 -2.67 55.03
N LEU A 8 25.46 -2.07 55.55
CA LEU A 8 24.20 -1.94 54.81
C LEU A 8 24.33 -1.00 53.61
N LEU A 9 25.09 0.08 53.76
CA LEU A 9 25.31 1.09 52.72
C LEU A 9 26.20 0.55 51.59
N PHE A 10 27.19 -0.29 51.90
CA PHE A 10 28.03 -0.95 50.91
C PHE A 10 27.25 -2.01 50.11
N ILE A 11 26.35 -2.77 50.75
CA ILE A 11 25.47 -3.74 50.06
C ILE A 11 24.49 -3.02 49.11
N SER A 12 23.93 -1.87 49.53
CA SER A 12 23.10 -1.02 48.68
C SER A 12 23.87 -0.47 47.47
N LEU A 13 25.14 -0.09 47.63
CA LEU A 13 25.96 0.44 46.54
C LEU A 13 26.36 -0.65 45.52
N VAL A 14 26.63 -1.88 45.99
CA VAL A 14 26.95 -3.02 45.11
C VAL A 14 25.73 -3.48 44.32
N LEU A 15 24.53 -3.42 44.88
CA LEU A 15 23.29 -3.77 44.18
C LEU A 15 22.93 -2.80 43.03
N ILE A 16 23.41 -1.56 43.06
CA ILE A 16 23.22 -0.57 41.98
C ILE A 16 24.14 -0.84 40.78
N THR A 17 25.19 -1.66 40.95
CA THR A 17 26.13 -2.00 39.86
C THR A 17 25.78 -3.27 39.11
N LEU A 18 24.70 -3.99 39.49
CA LEU A 18 24.19 -5.08 38.67
C LEU A 18 23.60 -4.49 37.39
N PRO A 19 24.13 -4.83 36.21
CA PRO A 19 23.61 -4.30 34.96
C PRO A 19 22.16 -4.77 34.80
N ALA A 20 21.22 -3.86 35.03
CA ALA A 20 19.80 -4.06 34.75
C ALA A 20 19.49 -4.12 33.24
N CYS A 21 20.51 -4.13 32.38
CA CYS A 21 20.39 -4.40 30.96
C CYS A 21 20.18 -5.89 30.72
N THR A 22 18.97 -6.37 30.99
CA THR A 22 18.52 -7.62 30.39
C THR A 22 18.57 -7.46 28.87
N PRO A 23 19.13 -8.45 28.14
CA PRO A 23 19.06 -8.45 26.68
C PRO A 23 17.60 -8.36 26.22
N ALA A 24 17.38 -7.80 25.02
CA ALA A 24 16.03 -7.66 24.47
C ALA A 24 15.29 -9.00 24.49
N THR A 25 14.03 -8.98 24.93
CA THR A 25 13.19 -10.18 25.04
C THR A 25 13.10 -10.90 23.70
N TYR A 26 13.04 -10.15 22.59
CA TYR A 26 13.04 -10.69 21.24
C TYR A 26 14.28 -10.24 20.47
N SER A 27 15.24 -11.14 20.28
CA SER A 27 16.43 -10.81 19.49
C SER A 27 16.07 -10.50 18.03
N LYS A 28 16.85 -9.65 17.39
CA LYS A 28 16.65 -9.19 16.01
C LYS A 28 16.53 -10.31 14.98
N GLU A 29 17.12 -11.49 15.25
CA GLU A 29 17.03 -12.70 14.42
C GLU A 29 15.70 -13.43 14.61
N LYS A 30 15.12 -13.35 15.81
CA LYS A 30 13.92 -14.11 16.20
C LYS A 30 12.62 -13.32 16.08
N VAL A 31 12.65 -12.06 15.66
CA VAL A 31 11.44 -11.21 15.53
C VAL A 31 10.33 -11.91 14.73
N LYS A 32 10.65 -12.49 13.57
CA LYS A 32 9.66 -13.16 12.72
C LYS A 32 9.01 -14.35 13.43
N GLU A 33 9.84 -15.25 13.95
CA GLU A 33 9.41 -16.44 14.69
C GLU A 33 8.60 -16.06 15.93
N SER A 34 8.98 -14.99 16.63
CA SER A 34 8.29 -14.54 17.84
C SER A 34 6.87 -14.04 17.53
N VAL A 35 6.67 -13.31 16.42
CA VAL A 35 5.34 -12.89 15.99
C VAL A 35 4.49 -14.10 15.60
N ILE A 36 5.05 -15.04 14.83
CA ILE A 36 4.34 -16.26 14.41
C ILE A 36 3.91 -17.07 15.64
N ASN A 37 4.84 -17.33 16.56
CA ASN A 37 4.57 -18.12 17.77
C ASN A 37 3.54 -17.43 18.67
N LEU A 38 3.61 -16.11 18.88
CA LEU A 38 2.61 -15.40 19.68
C LEU A 38 1.21 -15.48 19.06
N CYS A 39 1.08 -15.26 17.75
CA CYS A 39 -0.20 -15.39 17.06
C CYS A 39 -0.75 -16.83 17.15
N LYS A 40 0.10 -17.84 17.01
CA LYS A 40 -0.31 -19.24 17.06
C LYS A 40 -0.66 -19.69 18.48
N ASP A 41 0.19 -19.40 19.46
CA ASP A 41 0.09 -19.91 20.82
C ASP A 41 -1.02 -19.20 21.62
N GLU A 42 -1.24 -17.91 21.41
CA GLU A 42 -2.25 -17.13 22.17
C GLU A 42 -3.62 -17.10 21.48
N TYR A 43 -3.66 -17.16 20.15
CA TYR A 43 -4.87 -16.88 19.38
C TYR A 43 -5.24 -17.95 18.34
N ASP A 44 -4.42 -18.99 18.17
CA ASP A 44 -4.57 -20.01 17.12
C ASP A 44 -4.67 -19.43 15.70
N LEU A 45 -3.88 -18.39 15.43
CA LEU A 45 -3.84 -17.70 14.13
C LEU A 45 -2.57 -18.05 13.37
N ASP A 46 -2.74 -18.64 12.18
CA ASP A 46 -1.66 -18.91 11.25
C ASP A 46 -1.36 -17.63 10.44
N VAL A 47 -0.17 -17.08 10.63
CA VAL A 47 0.27 -15.82 10.00
C VAL A 47 1.59 -16.01 9.25
N GLU A 48 1.79 -15.21 8.21
CA GLU A 48 3.07 -15.10 7.53
C GLU A 48 3.76 -13.78 7.88
N VAL A 49 5.09 -13.79 8.03
CA VAL A 49 5.84 -12.61 8.48
C VAL A 49 7.06 -12.35 7.59
N ARG A 50 7.18 -11.11 7.12
CA ARG A 50 8.32 -10.62 6.33
C ARG A 50 8.89 -9.36 6.95
N ILE A 51 10.21 -9.20 6.88
CA ILE A 51 10.86 -7.94 7.24
C ILE A 51 11.66 -7.46 6.03
N ILE A 52 11.43 -6.23 5.60
CA ILE A 52 12.20 -5.55 4.55
C ILE A 52 12.71 -4.25 5.15
N GLY A 53 14.05 -4.12 5.27
CA GLY A 53 14.67 -2.96 5.92
C GLY A 53 14.15 -2.75 7.35
N SER A 54 13.51 -1.61 7.58
CA SER A 54 12.91 -1.19 8.85
C SER A 54 11.41 -1.49 8.99
N THR A 55 10.83 -2.19 8.01
CA THR A 55 9.39 -2.51 7.97
C THR A 55 9.11 -3.98 8.29
N LEU A 56 8.29 -4.22 9.30
CA LEU A 56 7.72 -5.53 9.64
C LEU A 56 6.36 -5.70 8.97
N GLY A 57 6.22 -6.67 8.07
CA GLY A 57 4.94 -7.05 7.47
C GLY A 57 4.42 -8.36 8.04
N VAL A 58 3.13 -8.39 8.34
CA VAL A 58 2.39 -9.57 8.79
C VAL A 58 1.17 -9.76 7.92
N TYR A 59 0.99 -10.97 7.41
CA TYR A 59 -0.16 -11.37 6.61
C TYR A 59 -1.00 -12.39 7.40
N ILE A 60 -2.32 -12.20 7.40
CA ILE A 60 -3.29 -13.13 7.96
C ILE A 60 -4.41 -13.41 6.94
N PRO A 61 -4.66 -14.68 6.56
CA PRO A 61 -5.88 -15.06 5.86
C PRO A 61 -7.06 -15.06 6.85
N ILE A 62 -8.17 -14.44 6.46
CA ILE A 62 -9.40 -14.37 7.27
C ILE A 62 -10.59 -14.82 6.42
N GLU A 63 -11.37 -15.75 6.94
CA GLU A 63 -12.69 -16.09 6.39
C GLU A 63 -13.71 -15.04 6.87
N GLY A 64 -14.49 -14.48 5.94
CA GLY A 64 -15.50 -13.47 6.24
C GLY A 64 -14.91 -12.16 6.78
N LEU A 65 -13.97 -11.55 6.04
CA LEU A 65 -13.44 -10.23 6.37
C LEU A 65 -14.54 -9.16 6.25
N VAL A 66 -15.43 -9.32 5.28
CA VAL A 66 -16.57 -8.43 5.06
C VAL A 66 -17.90 -9.09 5.37
N ASP A 67 -18.81 -8.28 5.94
CA ASP A 67 -20.22 -8.63 6.05
C ASP A 67 -20.97 -8.41 4.71
N THR A 68 -22.26 -8.70 4.72
CA THR A 68 -23.15 -8.50 3.55
C THR A 68 -23.29 -7.05 3.12
N ASP A 69 -22.95 -6.09 4.00
CA ASP A 69 -22.97 -4.65 3.72
C ASP A 69 -21.60 -4.15 3.24
N LEU A 70 -20.63 -5.03 3.01
CA LEU A 70 -19.23 -4.71 2.67
C LEU A 70 -18.51 -3.91 3.78
N LYS A 71 -18.92 -4.09 5.04
CA LYS A 71 -18.24 -3.53 6.22
C LYS A 71 -17.36 -4.61 6.85
N LEU A 72 -16.35 -4.18 7.60
CA LEU A 72 -15.50 -5.09 8.36
C LEU A 72 -16.34 -5.91 9.34
N ASP A 73 -16.29 -7.23 9.21
CA ASP A 73 -16.97 -8.14 10.14
C ASP A 73 -16.35 -7.99 11.55
N PRO A 74 -17.16 -7.92 12.62
CA PRO A 74 -16.64 -7.76 13.98
C PRO A 74 -15.67 -8.87 14.41
N LYS A 75 -15.91 -10.13 14.05
CA LYS A 75 -15.01 -11.25 14.39
C LYS A 75 -13.70 -11.17 13.61
N ALA A 76 -13.77 -10.74 12.34
CA ALA A 76 -12.56 -10.43 11.59
C ALA A 76 -11.78 -9.29 12.25
N GLY A 77 -12.47 -8.26 12.74
CA GLY A 77 -11.90 -7.15 13.51
C GLY A 77 -11.17 -7.60 14.77
N GLU A 78 -11.73 -8.54 15.53
CA GLU A 78 -11.09 -9.13 16.72
C GLU A 78 -9.78 -9.84 16.36
N LYS A 79 -9.78 -10.70 15.32
CA LYS A 79 -8.55 -11.36 14.84
C LYS A 79 -7.47 -10.37 14.41
N ILE A 80 -7.87 -9.30 13.72
CA ILE A 80 -6.95 -8.22 13.32
C ILE A 80 -6.35 -7.52 14.54
N GLU A 81 -7.15 -7.26 15.57
CA GLU A 81 -6.68 -6.66 16.82
C GLU A 81 -5.71 -7.58 17.57
N ASP A 82 -6.00 -8.87 17.66
CA ASP A 82 -5.14 -9.87 18.31
C ASP A 82 -3.75 -9.97 17.65
N VAL A 83 -3.72 -9.97 16.31
CA VAL A 83 -2.45 -9.91 15.56
C VAL A 83 -1.74 -8.58 15.79
N ALA A 84 -2.46 -7.45 15.77
CA ALA A 84 -1.87 -6.14 16.02
C ALA A 84 -1.25 -6.04 17.44
N LEU A 85 -1.90 -6.62 18.45
CA LEU A 85 -1.38 -6.71 19.81
C LEU A 85 -0.11 -7.55 19.89
N SER A 86 -0.09 -8.70 19.18
CA SER A 86 1.10 -9.56 19.08
C SER A 86 2.28 -8.82 18.43
N ILE A 87 2.02 -8.10 17.33
CA ILE A 87 3.00 -7.22 16.68
C ILE A 87 3.53 -6.19 17.68
N HIS A 88 2.65 -5.47 18.39
CA HIS A 88 3.05 -4.43 19.34
C HIS A 88 3.95 -4.97 20.45
N ARG A 89 3.68 -6.16 20.99
CA ARG A 89 4.52 -6.79 22.02
C ARG A 89 5.94 -7.04 21.52
N VAL A 90 6.07 -7.54 20.29
CA VAL A 90 7.38 -7.87 19.70
C VAL A 90 8.16 -6.60 19.35
N ILE A 91 7.55 -5.65 18.62
CA ILE A 91 8.24 -4.43 18.18
C ILE A 91 8.71 -3.55 19.34
N MET A 92 7.99 -3.59 20.48
CA MET A 92 8.34 -2.82 21.68
C MET A 92 9.49 -3.44 22.48
N SER A 93 9.78 -4.74 22.27
CA SER A 93 10.72 -5.51 23.10
C SER A 93 11.83 -6.15 22.28
N THR A 94 12.08 -5.65 21.07
CA THR A 94 13.16 -6.10 20.19
C THR A 94 14.30 -5.09 20.11
N ASP A 95 15.52 -5.58 19.89
CA ASP A 95 16.71 -4.78 19.57
C ASP A 95 16.82 -4.45 18.07
N LYS A 96 15.88 -4.92 17.24
CA LYS A 96 15.83 -4.57 15.81
C LYS A 96 15.26 -3.15 15.63
N PRO A 97 15.92 -2.26 14.85
CA PRO A 97 15.45 -0.87 14.66
C PRO A 97 14.29 -0.79 13.65
N LEU A 98 13.15 -1.37 14.00
CA LEU A 98 11.93 -1.29 13.19
C LEU A 98 11.31 0.10 13.31
N LYS A 99 10.94 0.68 12.17
CA LYS A 99 10.23 1.96 12.08
C LYS A 99 8.74 1.77 11.81
N PHE A 100 8.40 0.81 10.96
CA PHE A 100 7.03 0.57 10.53
C PHE A 100 6.59 -0.87 10.77
N TYR A 101 5.29 -1.03 10.95
CA TYR A 101 4.65 -2.32 10.80
C TYR A 101 3.45 -2.21 9.85
N ILE A 102 3.20 -3.30 9.12
CA ILE A 102 2.04 -3.46 8.25
C ILE A 102 1.37 -4.77 8.61
N LEU A 103 0.07 -4.73 8.88
CA LEU A 103 -0.79 -5.89 8.99
C LEU A 103 -1.73 -5.91 7.79
N THR A 104 -1.66 -7.00 7.02
CA THR A 104 -2.54 -7.28 5.88
C THR A 104 -3.46 -8.43 6.25
N ALA A 105 -4.75 -8.16 6.34
CA ALA A 105 -5.78 -9.19 6.43
C ALA A 105 -6.46 -9.33 5.06
N ARG A 106 -6.57 -10.55 4.53
CA ARG A 106 -7.28 -10.81 3.27
C ARG A 106 -8.39 -11.80 3.45
N ASP A 107 -9.50 -11.49 2.80
CA ASP A 107 -10.63 -12.39 2.73
C ASP A 107 -10.28 -13.61 1.87
N THR A 108 -10.54 -14.82 2.39
CA THR A 108 -10.35 -16.07 1.66
C THR A 108 -11.52 -16.42 0.73
N GLU A 109 -12.69 -15.81 0.95
CA GLU A 109 -13.90 -16.04 0.16
C GLU A 109 -14.17 -14.90 -0.83
N THR A 110 -13.98 -13.66 -0.39
CA THR A 110 -14.22 -12.45 -1.20
C THR A 110 -12.94 -11.97 -1.87
N ILE A 111 -12.78 -12.36 -3.13
CA ILE A 111 -11.53 -12.18 -3.86
C ILE A 111 -11.16 -10.71 -4.01
N GLY A 112 -9.95 -10.39 -3.54
CA GLY A 112 -9.40 -9.04 -3.55
C GLY A 112 -9.77 -8.20 -2.33
N ALA A 113 -10.76 -8.58 -1.51
CA ALA A 113 -11.08 -7.83 -0.30
C ALA A 113 -9.92 -7.91 0.70
N GLU A 114 -9.36 -6.76 1.07
CA GLU A 114 -8.26 -6.67 2.02
C GLU A 114 -8.41 -5.48 2.97
N PHE A 115 -7.97 -5.71 4.21
CA PHE A 115 -7.78 -4.69 5.23
C PHE A 115 -6.28 -4.52 5.49
N LEU A 116 -5.80 -3.29 5.32
CA LEU A 116 -4.42 -2.90 5.58
C LEU A 116 -4.37 -1.98 6.79
N LEU A 117 -3.49 -2.30 7.72
CA LEU A 117 -3.16 -1.45 8.86
C LEU A 117 -1.66 -1.16 8.82
N THR A 118 -1.29 0.10 8.60
CA THR A 118 0.09 0.56 8.62
C THR A 118 0.30 1.52 9.80
N GLY A 119 1.27 1.20 10.65
CA GLY A 119 1.59 2.01 11.83
C GLY A 119 3.08 2.31 11.96
N TYR A 120 3.37 3.41 12.64
CA TYR A 120 4.72 3.81 13.03
C TYR A 120 5.03 3.26 14.43
N VAL A 121 6.15 2.55 14.58
CA VAL A 121 6.54 1.89 15.82
C VAL A 121 6.65 2.89 16.97
N TYR A 122 7.20 4.08 16.70
CA TYR A 122 7.34 5.12 17.73
C TYR A 122 5.99 5.62 18.26
N ASP A 123 4.94 5.66 17.43
CA ASP A 123 3.60 6.02 17.92
C ASP A 123 3.04 4.98 18.89
N VAL A 124 3.38 3.69 18.70
CA VAL A 124 3.03 2.62 19.65
C VAL A 124 3.71 2.87 21.00
N VAL A 125 4.98 3.27 20.99
CA VAL A 125 5.72 3.63 22.21
C VAL A 125 5.03 4.81 22.90
N ARG A 126 4.73 5.88 22.17
CA ARG A 126 4.13 7.11 22.71
C ARG A 126 2.77 6.86 23.34
N VAL A 127 1.90 6.07 22.70
CA VAL A 127 0.56 5.77 23.28
C VAL A 127 0.67 4.90 24.52
N ARG A 128 1.65 3.98 24.59
CA ARG A 128 1.88 3.14 25.78
C ARG A 128 2.48 3.94 26.94
N LEU A 129 3.27 4.97 26.64
CA LEU A 129 3.79 5.94 27.62
C LEU A 129 2.80 7.06 27.96
N LEU A 130 1.57 7.04 27.41
CA LEU A 130 0.54 8.08 27.58
C LEU A 130 0.96 9.48 27.10
N ASP A 131 1.99 9.58 26.26
CA ASP A 131 2.42 10.84 25.62
C ASP A 131 1.41 11.31 24.57
N ILE A 132 0.69 10.36 23.96
CA ILE A 132 -0.46 10.65 23.10
C ILE A 132 -1.67 9.86 23.57
N SER A 133 -2.87 10.42 23.38
CA SER A 133 -4.11 9.73 23.69
C SER A 133 -4.36 8.56 22.73
N ARG A 134 -5.20 7.60 23.13
CA ARG A 134 -5.64 6.52 22.23
C ARG A 134 -6.35 7.04 20.98
N GLY A 135 -7.11 8.13 21.12
CA GLY A 135 -7.77 8.80 19.99
C GLY A 135 -6.76 9.41 19.01
N GLU A 136 -5.72 10.06 19.52
CA GLU A 136 -4.64 10.58 18.67
C GLU A 136 -3.84 9.46 18.00
N TYR A 137 -3.56 8.36 18.72
CA TYR A 137 -2.94 7.18 18.13
C TYR A 137 -3.81 6.59 17.00
N HIS A 138 -5.12 6.48 17.21
CA HIS A 138 -6.05 6.01 16.18
C HIS A 138 -5.98 6.85 14.90
N LYS A 139 -5.87 8.19 15.02
CA LYS A 139 -5.74 9.13 13.90
C LYS A 139 -4.39 9.06 13.16
N ARG A 140 -3.36 8.46 13.78
CA ARG A 140 -2.00 8.34 13.22
C ARG A 140 -1.80 7.05 12.42
N ILE A 141 -2.56 6.00 12.74
CA ILE A 141 -2.52 4.74 12.01
C ILE A 141 -3.24 4.89 10.67
N LEU A 142 -2.64 4.38 9.60
CA LEU A 142 -3.31 4.26 8.31
C LEU A 142 -4.08 2.94 8.29
N ARG A 143 -5.39 3.02 8.06
CA ARG A 143 -6.30 1.88 7.94
C ARG A 143 -7.01 1.97 6.61
N ASP A 144 -6.81 0.99 5.75
CA ASP A 144 -7.43 0.94 4.43
C ASP A 144 -8.23 -0.34 4.30
N PHE A 145 -9.50 -0.19 3.98
CA PHE A 145 -10.30 -1.27 3.47
C PHE A 145 -10.40 -1.08 1.94
N LYS A 146 -9.87 -2.02 1.16
CA LYS A 146 -9.87 -1.91 -0.30
C LYS A 146 -10.03 -3.25 -0.99
N PHE A 147 -10.41 -3.20 -2.26
CA PHE A 147 -10.31 -4.35 -3.16
C PHE A 147 -8.99 -4.26 -3.92
N ASN A 148 -8.08 -5.19 -3.67
CA ASN A 148 -6.76 -5.21 -4.28
C ASN A 148 -6.86 -5.56 -5.78
N PRO A 149 -6.52 -4.62 -6.68
CA PRO A 149 -6.65 -4.86 -8.12
C PRO A 149 -5.65 -5.89 -8.63
N ILE A 150 -4.50 -6.05 -7.97
CA ILE A 150 -3.52 -7.07 -8.34
C ILE A 150 -4.07 -8.46 -8.04
N VAL A 151 -4.61 -8.70 -6.83
CA VAL A 151 -5.09 -10.03 -6.43
C VAL A 151 -6.25 -10.46 -7.33
N ALA A 152 -7.24 -9.57 -7.47
CA ALA A 152 -8.44 -9.89 -8.23
C ALA A 152 -8.15 -9.94 -9.75
N GLY A 153 -7.26 -9.09 -10.25
CA GLY A 153 -6.78 -9.10 -11.62
C GLY A 153 -5.96 -10.34 -11.97
N GLU A 154 -5.06 -10.80 -11.09
CA GLU A 154 -4.22 -11.98 -11.35
C GLU A 154 -5.07 -13.23 -11.51
N MET A 155 -6.06 -13.41 -10.63
CA MET A 155 -7.01 -14.51 -10.75
C MET A 155 -7.71 -14.48 -12.12
N LYS A 156 -8.19 -13.30 -12.55
CA LYS A 156 -8.88 -13.16 -13.83
C LYS A 156 -7.98 -13.34 -15.04
N VAL A 157 -6.70 -12.96 -14.93
CA VAL A 157 -5.69 -13.27 -15.94
C VAL A 157 -5.48 -14.78 -16.04
N ARG A 158 -5.35 -15.50 -14.92
CA ARG A 158 -5.21 -16.97 -14.91
C ARG A 158 -6.45 -17.66 -15.47
N GLU A 159 -7.63 -17.19 -15.09
CA GLU A 159 -8.92 -17.67 -15.62
C GLU A 159 -8.98 -17.49 -17.15
N LEU A 160 -8.59 -16.32 -17.67
CA LEU A 160 -8.53 -16.04 -19.10
C LEU A 160 -7.65 -17.07 -19.84
N PHE A 161 -6.44 -17.34 -19.36
CA PHE A 161 -5.58 -18.37 -19.95
C PHE A 161 -6.17 -19.78 -19.83
N GLY A 162 -6.86 -20.09 -18.72
CA GLY A 162 -7.61 -21.34 -18.57
C GLY A 162 -8.71 -21.50 -19.62
N LEU A 163 -9.49 -20.44 -19.85
CA LEU A 163 -10.55 -20.41 -20.86
C LEU A 163 -9.98 -20.51 -22.30
N LEU A 164 -8.82 -19.89 -22.55
CA LEU A 164 -8.07 -20.02 -23.82
C LEU A 164 -7.67 -21.47 -24.09
N ASN A 165 -7.14 -22.16 -23.08
CA ASN A 165 -6.77 -23.58 -23.18
C ASN A 165 -7.98 -24.52 -23.34
N GLN A 166 -9.15 -24.14 -22.80
CA GLN A 166 -10.38 -24.92 -22.90
C GLN A 166 -11.20 -24.59 -24.16
N ASN A 167 -10.73 -23.64 -24.98
CA ASN A 167 -11.46 -23.14 -26.15
C ASN A 167 -12.91 -22.70 -25.83
N ALA A 168 -13.10 -22.03 -24.69
CA ALA A 168 -14.45 -21.69 -24.23
C ALA A 168 -15.21 -20.78 -25.23
N PRO A 169 -16.54 -20.89 -25.38
CA PRO A 169 -17.29 -20.05 -26.33
C PRO A 169 -17.17 -18.54 -26.07
N GLY A 170 -17.00 -18.14 -24.80
CA GLY A 170 -16.95 -16.73 -24.40
C GLY A 170 -15.69 -15.95 -24.80
N ILE A 171 -14.65 -16.62 -25.32
CA ILE A 171 -13.34 -16.01 -25.62
C ILE A 171 -13.07 -15.77 -27.11
N GLN A 172 -14.03 -16.04 -28.00
CA GLN A 172 -13.79 -15.94 -29.45
C GLN A 172 -13.33 -14.55 -29.90
N GLN A 173 -13.85 -13.50 -29.27
CA GLN A 173 -13.49 -12.12 -29.59
C GLN A 173 -12.09 -11.72 -29.10
N VAL A 174 -11.55 -12.39 -28.08
CA VAL A 174 -10.24 -12.06 -27.51
C VAL A 174 -9.10 -12.90 -28.09
N LYS A 175 -9.39 -14.08 -28.67
CA LYS A 175 -8.39 -14.95 -29.31
C LYS A 175 -7.43 -14.22 -30.27
N PRO A 176 -7.88 -13.30 -31.15
CA PRO A 176 -6.97 -12.59 -32.05
C PRO A 176 -5.91 -11.75 -31.34
N LEU A 177 -6.14 -11.34 -30.09
CA LEU A 177 -5.17 -10.62 -29.27
C LEU A 177 -3.99 -11.51 -28.84
N PHE A 178 -4.21 -12.83 -28.80
CA PHE A 178 -3.20 -13.85 -28.47
C PHE A 178 -2.46 -14.32 -29.73
N TYR A 179 -1.91 -13.35 -30.47
CA TYR A 179 -1.05 -13.59 -31.62
C TYR A 179 0.30 -14.18 -31.15
N PRO A 180 0.86 -15.16 -31.87
CA PRO A 180 0.39 -15.71 -33.15
C PRO A 180 -0.56 -16.92 -33.07
N ILE A 181 -0.62 -17.63 -31.95
CA ILE A 181 -1.08 -19.03 -31.91
C ILE A 181 -2.50 -19.30 -32.38
N PHE A 182 -3.43 -18.36 -32.16
CA PHE A 182 -4.82 -18.51 -32.63
C PHE A 182 -5.00 -18.09 -34.10
N VAL A 183 -4.00 -17.46 -34.70
CA VAL A 183 -4.01 -17.07 -36.12
C VAL A 183 -3.39 -18.16 -36.99
N ILE A 184 -2.32 -18.80 -36.51
CA ILE A 184 -1.52 -19.75 -37.32
C ILE A 184 -1.72 -21.22 -36.92
N GLY A 185 -2.40 -21.50 -35.81
CA GLY A 185 -2.65 -22.86 -35.34
C GLY A 185 -4.01 -23.41 -35.78
N ILE A 186 -4.09 -24.71 -36.01
CA ILE A 186 -5.34 -25.43 -36.24
C ILE A 186 -6.27 -25.17 -35.06
N PRO A 187 -7.58 -24.94 -35.27
CA PRO A 187 -8.53 -24.79 -34.17
C PRO A 187 -8.39 -25.93 -33.16
N ASP A 188 -8.46 -25.60 -31.88
CA ASP A 188 -8.42 -26.53 -30.73
C ASP A 188 -7.07 -27.21 -30.48
N SER A 189 -6.02 -26.85 -31.21
CA SER A 189 -4.66 -27.36 -30.97
C SER A 189 -3.84 -26.51 -30.00
N GLN A 190 -4.33 -25.33 -29.64
CA GLN A 190 -3.59 -24.36 -28.83
C GLN A 190 -3.51 -24.78 -27.35
N LYS A 191 -2.33 -24.64 -26.77
CA LYS A 191 -2.09 -24.75 -25.33
C LYS A 191 -1.10 -23.67 -24.89
N ILE A 192 -1.41 -23.00 -23.80
CA ILE A 192 -0.63 -21.92 -23.21
C ILE A 192 -0.28 -22.30 -21.77
N ASP A 193 1.01 -22.43 -21.49
CA ASP A 193 1.54 -22.60 -20.13
C ASP A 193 2.08 -21.26 -19.62
N ILE A 194 1.55 -20.77 -18.51
CA ILE A 194 2.07 -19.54 -17.86
C ILE A 194 3.41 -19.88 -17.20
N LEU A 195 4.47 -19.18 -17.60
CA LEU A 195 5.82 -19.32 -17.02
C LEU A 195 6.05 -18.37 -15.84
N ASP A 196 5.56 -17.12 -15.96
CA ASP A 196 5.79 -16.07 -14.97
C ASP A 196 4.69 -15.00 -15.07
N ILE A 197 4.32 -14.41 -13.93
CA ILE A 197 3.42 -13.26 -13.86
C ILE A 197 4.05 -12.23 -12.92
N LYS A 198 4.23 -11.01 -13.42
CA LYS A 198 4.62 -9.84 -12.63
C LYS A 198 3.51 -8.82 -12.64
N ALA A 199 3.23 -8.19 -11.50
CA ALA A 199 2.12 -7.25 -11.35
C ALA A 199 2.54 -5.91 -10.73
N LYS A 200 1.98 -4.82 -11.27
CA LYS A 200 2.07 -3.45 -10.71
C LYS A 200 0.66 -2.91 -10.46
N GLU A 201 0.48 -2.24 -9.33
CA GLU A 201 -0.73 -1.48 -9.01
C GLU A 201 -0.58 -0.08 -9.62
N LEU A 202 -1.44 0.26 -10.58
CA LEU A 202 -1.42 1.56 -11.26
C LEU A 202 -2.34 2.57 -10.59
N SER A 203 -3.40 2.09 -9.93
CA SER A 203 -4.33 2.85 -9.11
C SER A 203 -5.10 1.90 -8.19
N ASP A 204 -6.01 2.42 -7.37
CA ASP A 204 -6.90 1.59 -6.53
C ASP A 204 -7.84 0.68 -7.35
N GLN A 205 -7.99 0.93 -8.65
CA GLN A 205 -8.84 0.15 -9.54
C GLN A 205 -8.07 -0.58 -10.64
N GLU A 206 -6.82 -0.24 -10.91
CA GLU A 206 -6.09 -0.76 -12.08
C GLU A 206 -4.81 -1.49 -11.70
N ALA A 207 -4.60 -2.64 -12.32
CA ALA A 207 -3.36 -3.41 -12.23
C ALA A 207 -2.85 -3.80 -13.61
N LEU A 208 -1.54 -3.70 -13.79
CA LEU A 208 -0.82 -4.09 -14.99
C LEU A 208 -0.05 -5.38 -14.75
N PHE A 209 -0.29 -6.36 -15.61
CA PHE A 209 0.37 -7.66 -15.57
C PHE A 209 1.31 -7.82 -16.76
N TYR A 210 2.56 -8.18 -16.48
CA TYR A 210 3.48 -8.71 -17.45
C TYR A 210 3.50 -10.23 -17.33
N VAL A 211 3.05 -10.92 -18.37
CA VAL A 211 2.88 -12.37 -18.37
C VAL A 211 3.82 -12.98 -19.40
N ARG A 212 4.60 -13.98 -18.97
CA ARG A 212 5.41 -14.80 -19.88
C ARG A 212 4.75 -16.16 -20.03
N THR A 213 4.64 -16.63 -21.26
CA THR A 213 3.97 -17.89 -21.60
C THR A 213 4.88 -18.77 -22.42
N LYS A 214 4.62 -20.08 -22.39
CA LYS A 214 5.13 -21.06 -23.34
C LYS A 214 3.96 -21.62 -24.12
N GLU A 215 3.99 -21.50 -25.44
CA GLU A 215 2.81 -21.70 -26.27
C GLU A 215 3.01 -22.82 -27.27
N TYR A 216 2.06 -23.73 -27.31
CA TYR A 216 2.05 -24.92 -28.16
C TYR A 216 0.85 -24.85 -29.09
N TYR A 217 1.03 -25.31 -30.31
CA TYR A 217 -0.02 -25.43 -31.30
C TYR A 217 0.40 -26.42 -32.39
N VAL A 218 -0.55 -26.81 -33.24
CA VAL A 218 -0.29 -27.50 -34.50
C VAL A 218 -0.50 -26.50 -35.64
N PRO A 219 0.49 -26.26 -36.51
CA PRO A 219 0.39 -25.24 -37.56
C PRO A 219 -0.69 -25.58 -38.59
N LEU A 220 -1.40 -24.54 -39.06
CA LEU A 220 -2.27 -24.63 -40.23
C LEU A 220 -1.44 -24.91 -41.48
N SER A 221 -1.96 -25.73 -42.39
CA SER A 221 -1.34 -25.97 -43.70
C SER A 221 -1.10 -24.64 -44.42
N GLY A 222 0.10 -24.42 -44.99
CA GLY A 222 0.47 -23.15 -45.61
C GLY A 222 1.02 -22.08 -44.66
N SER A 223 1.24 -22.43 -43.38
CA SER A 223 1.85 -21.54 -42.36
C SER A 223 3.30 -21.91 -42.03
N GLU A 224 4.01 -22.62 -42.91
CA GLU A 224 5.35 -23.17 -42.65
C GLU A 224 6.38 -22.07 -42.35
N VAL A 225 6.23 -20.90 -42.97
CA VAL A 225 7.07 -19.72 -42.71
C VAL A 225 6.88 -19.21 -41.27
N TYR A 226 5.66 -19.27 -40.74
CA TYR A 226 5.39 -18.85 -39.36
C TYR A 226 5.92 -19.86 -38.35
N GLU A 227 5.88 -21.16 -38.67
CA GLU A 227 6.45 -22.21 -37.80
C GLU A 227 7.96 -22.04 -37.60
N ALA A 228 8.69 -21.60 -38.63
CA ALA A 228 10.11 -21.29 -38.50
C ALA A 228 10.39 -20.13 -37.54
N ILE A 229 9.47 -19.17 -37.42
CA ILE A 229 9.59 -17.99 -36.54
C ILE A 229 9.05 -18.30 -35.14
N PHE A 230 7.97 -19.07 -35.07
CA PHE A 230 7.21 -19.36 -33.85
C PHE A 230 7.06 -20.87 -33.65
N PRO A 231 8.15 -21.63 -33.45
CA PRO A 231 8.03 -23.08 -33.31
C PRO A 231 7.14 -23.45 -32.11
N SER A 232 6.40 -24.55 -32.20
CA SER A 232 5.59 -25.03 -31.07
C SER A 232 6.43 -25.18 -29.80
N GLY A 233 5.97 -24.59 -28.69
CA GLY A 233 6.72 -24.44 -27.45
C GLY A 233 7.58 -23.17 -27.35
N PHE A 234 7.41 -22.19 -28.25
CA PHE A 234 8.08 -20.90 -28.15
C PHE A 234 7.59 -20.09 -26.93
N VAL A 235 8.41 -19.13 -26.52
CA VAL A 235 8.10 -18.22 -25.41
C VAL A 235 7.51 -16.93 -25.95
N ASN A 236 6.34 -16.56 -25.43
CA ASN A 236 5.67 -15.30 -25.75
C ASN A 236 5.52 -14.43 -24.50
N GLU A 237 5.15 -13.18 -24.71
CA GLU A 237 4.95 -12.21 -23.64
C GLU A 237 3.70 -11.38 -23.90
N TYR A 238 3.02 -11.02 -22.81
CA TYR A 238 1.83 -10.19 -22.83
C TYR A 238 1.92 -9.09 -21.78
N LEU A 239 1.34 -7.93 -22.12
CA LEU A 239 0.90 -6.94 -21.15
C LEU A 239 -0.61 -6.99 -21.06
N ILE A 240 -1.14 -7.14 -19.85
CA ILE A 240 -2.57 -7.20 -19.59
C ILE A 240 -2.92 -6.12 -18.58
N LEU A 241 -3.78 -5.18 -18.98
CA LEU A 241 -4.32 -4.17 -18.09
C LEU A 241 -5.67 -4.65 -17.58
N THR A 242 -5.84 -4.57 -16.26
CA THR A 242 -7.11 -4.87 -15.61
C THR A 242 -7.68 -3.63 -14.91
N ASN A 243 -9.01 -3.55 -14.83
CA ASN A 243 -9.74 -2.51 -14.13
C ASN A 243 -10.93 -3.09 -13.36
N LEU A 244 -10.96 -2.92 -12.03
CA LEU A 244 -12.00 -3.48 -11.16
C LEU A 244 -13.39 -2.87 -11.41
N SER A 245 -13.49 -1.66 -11.95
CA SER A 245 -14.79 -1.09 -12.32
C SER A 245 -15.52 -1.91 -13.41
N MET A 246 -14.81 -2.82 -14.09
CA MET A 246 -15.35 -3.69 -15.13
C MET A 246 -15.72 -5.10 -14.63
N PHE A 247 -15.75 -5.35 -13.31
CA PHE A 247 -16.22 -6.65 -12.80
C PHE A 247 -17.63 -6.98 -13.32
N PRO A 248 -17.91 -8.25 -13.70
CA PRO A 248 -17.13 -9.45 -13.40
C PRO A 248 -15.92 -9.73 -14.32
N ASN A 249 -15.72 -8.97 -15.39
CA ASN A 249 -14.63 -9.17 -16.36
C ASN A 249 -13.68 -7.97 -16.39
N PRO A 250 -12.70 -7.89 -15.45
CA PRO A 250 -11.85 -6.72 -15.31
C PRO A 250 -10.79 -6.59 -16.41
N ILE A 251 -10.69 -7.50 -17.38
CA ILE A 251 -9.69 -7.39 -18.45
C ILE A 251 -10.04 -6.22 -19.37
N LYS A 252 -9.27 -5.14 -19.28
CA LYS A 252 -9.46 -3.91 -20.05
C LYS A 252 -8.69 -3.94 -21.37
N GLU A 253 -7.46 -4.43 -21.35
CA GLU A 253 -6.59 -4.46 -22.54
C GLU A 253 -5.62 -5.65 -22.49
N VAL A 254 -5.32 -6.23 -23.65
CA VAL A 254 -4.30 -7.27 -23.84
C VAL A 254 -3.41 -6.86 -25.00
N VAL A 255 -2.10 -6.76 -24.75
CA VAL A 255 -1.07 -6.43 -25.73
C VAL A 255 -0.10 -7.60 -25.85
N SER A 256 -0.08 -8.24 -27.02
CA SER A 256 0.93 -9.27 -27.35
C SER A 256 2.26 -8.65 -27.75
N LYS A 257 3.36 -9.35 -27.44
CA LYS A 257 4.71 -9.01 -27.89
C LYS A 257 4.79 -8.98 -29.40
N HIS A 258 4.17 -9.95 -30.06
CA HIS A 258 4.20 -10.10 -31.49
C HIS A 258 2.89 -9.58 -32.10
N PHE A 259 2.98 -8.89 -33.23
CA PHE A 259 1.81 -8.43 -33.97
C PHE A 259 2.11 -8.31 -35.46
N TYR A 260 1.07 -8.43 -36.29
CA TYR A 260 1.18 -8.33 -37.74
C TYR A 260 0.67 -6.96 -38.22
N THR A 261 1.45 -6.26 -39.04
CA THR A 261 1.09 -4.94 -39.59
C THR A 261 0.45 -4.99 -40.97
N GLY A 262 0.08 -6.18 -41.45
CA GLY A 262 -0.39 -6.38 -42.83
C GLY A 262 0.72 -6.68 -43.84
N THR A 263 1.97 -6.36 -43.51
CA THR A 263 3.14 -6.58 -44.38
C THR A 263 4.23 -7.38 -43.69
N GLU A 264 4.43 -7.17 -42.40
CA GLU A 264 5.50 -7.82 -41.63
C GLU A 264 5.06 -8.11 -40.19
N ILE A 265 5.80 -9.01 -39.57
CA ILE A 265 5.68 -9.34 -38.14
C ILE A 265 6.60 -8.40 -37.38
N ARG A 266 6.04 -7.67 -36.41
CA ARG A 266 6.79 -6.78 -35.54
C ARG A 266 6.76 -7.26 -34.10
N GLN A 267 7.75 -6.79 -33.33
CA GLN A 267 7.89 -7.08 -31.91
C GLN A 267 7.80 -5.79 -31.09
N ARG A 268 7.18 -5.90 -29.90
CA ARG A 268 7.17 -4.87 -28.87
C ARG A 268 8.15 -5.22 -27.76
N ALA A 269 8.83 -4.23 -27.20
CA ALA A 269 9.69 -4.39 -26.02
C ALA A 269 8.85 -4.37 -24.73
N LEU A 270 7.93 -5.32 -24.55
CA LEU A 270 6.95 -5.32 -23.47
C LEU A 270 7.56 -5.27 -22.08
N GLN A 271 8.70 -5.95 -21.86
CA GLN A 271 9.40 -5.89 -20.58
C GLN A 271 9.91 -4.47 -20.28
N THR A 272 10.45 -3.77 -21.28
CA THR A 272 10.89 -2.38 -21.13
C THR A 272 9.71 -1.48 -20.83
N THR A 273 8.63 -1.60 -21.59
CA THR A 273 7.37 -0.87 -21.35
C THR A 273 6.85 -1.13 -19.94
N TYR A 274 6.83 -2.38 -19.47
CA TYR A 274 6.42 -2.72 -18.11
C TYR A 274 7.26 -2.00 -17.05
N VAL A 275 8.58 -1.93 -17.23
CA VAL A 275 9.51 -1.29 -16.29
C VAL A 275 9.22 0.21 -16.14
N GLU A 276 8.82 0.88 -17.22
CA GLU A 276 8.50 2.32 -17.24
C GLU A 276 7.29 2.71 -16.36
N TYR A 277 6.33 1.80 -16.15
CA TYR A 277 5.20 2.07 -15.25
C TYR A 277 5.64 2.13 -13.78
N LYS A 278 5.17 3.14 -13.04
CA LYS A 278 5.39 3.24 -11.59
C LYS A 278 4.46 2.26 -10.86
N ASP A 279 5.01 1.39 -10.00
CA ASP A 279 4.20 0.58 -9.07
C ASP A 279 3.81 1.46 -7.89
N LEU A 280 2.53 1.81 -7.79
CA LEU A 280 1.99 2.56 -6.66
C LEU A 280 1.78 1.67 -5.43
N GLY A 281 1.65 0.36 -5.65
CA GLY A 281 1.46 -0.63 -4.61
C GLY A 281 2.71 -0.79 -3.75
N TYR A 282 2.49 -1.10 -2.47
CA TYR A 282 3.55 -1.47 -1.53
C TYR A 282 3.34 -2.87 -0.93
N ILE A 283 2.21 -3.52 -1.24
CA ILE A 283 1.84 -4.87 -0.80
C ILE A 283 1.89 -5.83 -1.99
N GLY A 284 2.46 -7.00 -1.77
CA GLY A 284 2.62 -8.08 -2.73
C GLY A 284 1.32 -8.85 -2.99
N THR A 285 1.33 -9.69 -4.02
CA THR A 285 0.28 -10.70 -4.25
C THR A 285 0.19 -11.71 -3.09
N ASP A 286 1.26 -11.84 -2.31
CA ASP A 286 1.37 -12.63 -1.09
C ASP A 286 0.88 -11.91 0.19
N GLY A 287 0.44 -10.66 0.09
CA GLY A 287 -0.07 -9.89 1.24
C GLY A 287 1.02 -9.29 2.12
N LEU A 288 2.29 -9.47 1.75
CA LEU A 288 3.44 -8.97 2.50
C LEU A 288 4.04 -7.74 1.79
N PRO A 289 4.78 -6.87 2.48
CA PRO A 289 5.42 -5.72 1.86
C PRO A 289 6.35 -6.13 0.71
N LYS A 290 6.38 -5.33 -0.35
CA LYS A 290 7.34 -5.45 -1.47
C LYS A 290 8.60 -4.59 -1.28
N LYS A 291 8.52 -3.55 -0.43
CA LYS A 291 9.58 -2.55 -0.20
C LYS A 291 9.56 -2.09 1.26
N ASP A 292 10.66 -1.50 1.72
CA ASP A 292 10.69 -0.78 3.01
C ASP A 292 9.85 0.49 2.87
N LEU A 293 9.14 0.86 3.94
CA LEU A 293 8.37 2.09 3.98
C LEU A 293 9.24 3.30 4.30
N ASP A 294 8.89 4.41 3.65
CA ASP A 294 9.51 5.71 3.85
C ASP A 294 8.68 6.56 4.82
N GLU A 295 9.37 7.32 5.68
CA GLU A 295 8.73 8.19 6.67
C GLU A 295 8.02 9.38 6.04
N GLY A 296 8.59 9.97 4.98
CA GLY A 296 7.94 11.00 4.20
C GLY A 296 6.65 10.49 3.54
N TRP A 297 6.68 9.28 2.98
CA TRP A 297 5.49 8.63 2.41
C TRP A 297 4.40 8.41 3.48
N PHE A 298 4.77 7.88 4.63
CA PHE A 298 3.83 7.62 5.73
C PHE A 298 3.19 8.92 6.23
N LEU A 299 4.01 9.97 6.46
CA LEU A 299 3.52 11.27 6.92
C LEU A 299 2.65 11.97 5.89
N ALA A 300 3.00 11.89 4.60
CA ALA A 300 2.16 12.44 3.53
C ALA A 300 0.76 11.81 3.54
N ARG A 301 0.68 10.47 3.58
CA ARG A 301 -0.60 9.75 3.64
C ARG A 301 -1.37 10.05 4.93
N GLN A 302 -0.69 10.11 6.07
CA GLN A 302 -1.32 10.44 7.36
C GLN A 302 -1.90 11.85 7.35
N ILE A 303 -1.13 12.84 6.91
CA ILE A 303 -1.58 14.25 6.85
C ILE A 303 -2.77 14.38 5.89
N GLY A 304 -2.73 13.76 4.70
CA GLY A 304 -3.86 13.77 3.76
C GLY A 304 -5.18 13.31 4.40
N ARG A 305 -5.15 12.19 5.15
CA ARG A 305 -6.35 11.73 5.89
C ARG A 305 -6.76 12.68 7.01
N ARG A 306 -5.78 13.25 7.72
CA ARG A 306 -6.05 14.17 8.82
C ARG A 306 -6.60 15.51 8.33
N ILE A 307 -6.29 15.94 7.11
CA ILE A 307 -6.95 17.08 6.46
C ILE A 307 -8.43 16.76 6.31
N LYS A 308 -8.80 15.61 5.74
CA LYS A 308 -10.22 15.21 5.65
C LYS A 308 -10.91 15.21 7.03
N MET A 309 -10.30 14.57 8.03
CA MET A 309 -10.85 14.54 9.40
C MET A 309 -10.99 15.94 10.03
N LEU A 310 -10.06 16.86 9.77
CA LEU A 310 -10.10 18.23 10.28
C LEU A 310 -11.41 18.93 9.90
N PHE A 311 -11.85 18.80 8.64
CA PHE A 311 -13.06 19.47 8.16
C PHE A 311 -14.35 18.65 8.39
N GLU A 312 -14.25 17.33 8.61
CA GLU A 312 -15.42 16.47 8.84
C GLU A 312 -15.80 16.30 10.34
N GLU A 313 -14.81 16.39 11.24
CA GLU A 313 -15.00 16.19 12.68
C GLU A 313 -15.15 17.51 13.45
N ASP A 314 -14.49 18.60 13.01
CA ASP A 314 -14.62 19.89 13.66
C ASP A 314 -16.00 20.49 13.43
N LYS A 315 -16.72 20.82 14.51
CA LYS A 315 -18.11 21.28 14.44
C LYS A 315 -18.28 22.61 13.70
N GLN A 316 -17.27 23.49 13.70
CA GLN A 316 -17.34 24.77 13.02
C GLN A 316 -16.98 24.61 11.55
N LEU A 317 -15.87 23.91 11.26
CA LEU A 317 -15.44 23.67 9.88
C LEU A 317 -16.46 22.83 9.11
N LYS A 318 -17.01 21.78 9.71
CA LYS A 318 -18.04 20.94 9.07
C LYS A 318 -19.31 21.70 8.67
N LYS A 319 -19.69 22.72 9.45
CA LYS A 319 -20.86 23.56 9.13
C LYS A 319 -20.59 24.46 7.93
N ARG A 320 -19.34 24.89 7.76
CA ARG A 320 -18.93 25.86 6.76
C ARG A 320 -18.41 25.21 5.48
N PHE A 321 -17.84 24.02 5.56
CA PHE A 321 -17.19 23.35 4.44
C PHE A 321 -17.68 21.92 4.27
N SER A 322 -17.59 21.42 3.04
CA SER A 322 -17.78 20.02 2.67
C SER A 322 -16.51 19.49 2.01
N VAL A 323 -16.06 18.29 2.41
CA VAL A 323 -14.87 17.65 1.85
C VAL A 323 -15.30 16.64 0.79
N GLN A 324 -14.83 16.81 -0.43
CA GLN A 324 -15.02 15.84 -1.51
C GLN A 324 -13.83 14.87 -1.58
N SER A 325 -12.61 15.38 -1.43
CA SER A 325 -11.40 14.55 -1.43
C SER A 325 -10.24 15.21 -0.68
N SER A 326 -9.31 14.39 -0.18
CA SER A 326 -8.00 14.83 0.28
C SER A 326 -7.01 13.67 0.20
N ASP A 327 -5.85 13.92 -0.41
CA ASP A 327 -4.75 12.95 -0.49
C ASP A 327 -3.40 13.64 -0.29
N GLY A 328 -2.42 12.88 0.20
CA GLY A 328 -1.06 13.33 0.42
C GLY A 328 -0.04 12.40 -0.22
N THR A 329 0.92 12.98 -0.95
CA THR A 329 2.00 12.26 -1.63
C THR A 329 3.33 12.95 -1.40
N ILE A 330 4.43 12.24 -1.64
CA ILE A 330 5.78 12.81 -1.63
C ILE A 330 6.49 12.43 -2.93
N ASP A 331 7.12 13.41 -3.56
CA ASP A 331 7.98 13.22 -4.73
C ASP A 331 9.13 14.22 -4.68
N ASN A 332 10.36 13.78 -4.93
CA ASN A 332 11.56 14.62 -4.86
C ASN A 332 11.62 15.51 -3.60
N LYS A 333 11.31 14.94 -2.42
CA LYS A 333 11.28 15.63 -1.12
C LYS A 333 10.25 16.77 -0.99
N ILE A 334 9.33 16.90 -1.95
CA ILE A 334 8.20 17.83 -1.87
C ILE A 334 6.96 17.03 -1.47
N LEU A 335 6.32 17.44 -0.37
CA LEU A 335 5.06 16.84 0.06
C LEU A 335 3.91 17.60 -0.57
N THR A 336 3.13 16.91 -1.40
CA THR A 336 1.98 17.49 -2.10
C THR A 336 0.69 16.98 -1.48
N PHE A 337 -0.15 17.91 -1.03
CA PHE A 337 -1.49 17.67 -0.52
C PHE A 337 -2.52 18.20 -1.52
N LYS A 338 -3.25 17.28 -2.15
CA LYS A 338 -4.34 17.59 -3.08
C LYS A 338 -5.66 17.48 -2.32
N PHE A 339 -6.54 18.46 -2.43
CA PHE A 339 -7.84 18.44 -1.77
C PHE A 339 -8.91 19.13 -2.60
N ASP A 340 -10.17 18.73 -2.39
CA ASP A 340 -11.38 19.43 -2.88
C ASP A 340 -12.27 19.67 -1.66
N ILE A 341 -12.22 20.89 -1.14
CA ILE A 341 -12.96 21.34 0.03
C ILE A 341 -13.78 22.56 -0.39
N ARG A 342 -15.10 22.46 -0.26
CA ARG A 342 -16.03 23.49 -0.78
C ARG A 342 -16.74 24.19 0.35
N ALA A 343 -16.79 25.51 0.31
CA ALA A 343 -17.64 26.28 1.19
C ALA A 343 -19.12 26.00 0.90
N ASN A 344 -19.90 25.80 1.95
CA ASN A 344 -21.35 25.64 1.87
C ASN A 344 -22.02 26.99 1.54
N GLU A 345 -21.43 28.08 2.06
CA GLU A 345 -21.80 29.46 1.76
C GLU A 345 -20.51 30.24 1.46
N PRO A 346 -20.21 30.53 0.17
CA PRO A 346 -18.94 31.15 -0.21
C PRO A 346 -18.71 32.52 0.44
N SER A 347 -17.51 32.74 0.96
CA SER A 347 -17.05 34.00 1.51
C SER A 347 -15.60 34.31 1.10
N GLY A 348 -15.21 35.58 1.19
CA GLY A 348 -13.88 36.03 0.74
C GLY A 348 -12.69 35.50 1.55
N ASP A 349 -12.94 34.90 2.72
CA ASP A 349 -11.93 34.37 3.65
C ASP A 349 -11.83 32.82 3.62
N ASP A 350 -12.59 32.13 2.76
CA ASP A 350 -12.62 30.66 2.75
C ASP A 350 -11.26 30.03 2.47
N ASN A 351 -10.56 30.47 1.41
CA ASN A 351 -9.22 29.98 1.09
C ASN A 351 -8.26 30.21 2.25
N GLN A 352 -8.38 31.36 2.91
CA GLN A 352 -7.52 31.67 4.05
C GLN A 352 -7.69 30.65 5.18
N ILE A 353 -8.92 30.28 5.50
CA ILE A 353 -9.22 29.31 6.56
C ILE A 353 -8.79 27.90 6.17
N ILE A 354 -9.07 27.50 4.93
CA ILE A 354 -8.73 26.17 4.43
C ILE A 354 -7.21 25.98 4.47
N PHE A 355 -6.46 26.87 3.82
CA PHE A 355 -5.01 26.73 3.72
C PHE A 355 -4.32 26.93 5.08
N SER A 356 -4.79 27.85 5.94
CA SER A 356 -4.25 28.01 7.30
C SER A 356 -4.44 26.74 8.12
N GLY A 357 -5.63 26.14 8.11
CA GLY A 357 -5.91 24.92 8.85
C GLY A 357 -5.02 23.74 8.40
N ILE A 358 -4.83 23.59 7.09
CA ILE A 358 -3.97 22.54 6.52
C ILE A 358 -2.49 22.77 6.87
N LEU A 359 -1.97 24.00 6.72
CA LEU A 359 -0.58 24.32 7.04
C LEU A 359 -0.29 24.17 8.54
N GLU A 360 -1.21 24.57 9.41
CA GLU A 360 -1.09 24.37 10.85
C GLU A 360 -1.02 22.89 11.20
N LEU A 361 -1.90 22.07 10.61
CA LEU A 361 -1.92 20.62 10.79
C LEU A 361 -0.60 19.99 10.34
N ALA A 362 -0.15 20.29 9.11
CA ALA A 362 1.07 19.75 8.55
C ALA A 362 2.30 20.17 9.38
N GLY A 363 2.44 21.45 9.71
CA GLY A 363 3.54 21.97 10.52
C GLY A 363 3.59 21.37 11.93
N LYS A 364 2.44 21.19 12.60
CA LYS A 364 2.37 20.50 13.90
C LYS A 364 2.83 19.05 13.79
N ILE A 365 2.41 18.34 12.73
CA ILE A 365 2.77 16.94 12.52
C ILE A 365 4.26 16.80 12.26
N PHE A 366 4.84 17.51 11.28
CA PHE A 366 6.28 17.41 10.99
C PHE A 366 7.14 17.72 12.22
N HIS A 367 6.78 18.76 12.97
CA HIS A 367 7.46 19.09 14.22
C HIS A 367 7.36 17.95 15.25
N SER A 368 6.19 17.34 15.40
CA SER A 368 5.98 16.26 16.39
C SER A 368 6.70 14.94 16.08
N TYR A 369 7.07 14.72 14.81
CA TYR A 369 7.86 13.58 14.35
C TYR A 369 9.34 13.93 14.18
N PHE A 370 9.74 15.20 14.38
CA PHE A 370 11.08 15.69 14.04
C PHE A 370 11.47 15.36 12.59
N PHE A 371 10.50 15.39 11.68
CA PHE A 371 10.71 15.03 10.28
C PHE A 371 11.38 16.20 9.55
N GLU A 372 12.62 15.99 9.13
CA GLU A 372 13.43 17.02 8.46
C GLU A 372 13.72 16.72 6.99
N ASP A 373 13.45 15.50 6.52
CA ASP A 373 13.79 15.05 5.16
C ASP A 373 12.75 15.48 4.11
N PHE A 374 12.53 16.78 4.02
CA PHE A 374 11.71 17.41 2.98
C PHE A 374 12.22 18.81 2.64
N GLU A 375 11.94 19.25 1.42
CA GLU A 375 12.33 20.57 0.92
C GLU A 375 11.19 21.59 1.01
N GLY A 376 9.96 21.14 0.82
CA GLY A 376 8.78 22.00 0.87
C GLY A 376 7.47 21.23 0.92
N VAL A 377 6.40 22.00 1.12
CA VAL A 377 5.02 21.54 1.11
C VAL A 377 4.26 22.29 0.03
N GLU A 378 3.49 21.53 -0.74
CA GLU A 378 2.62 22.03 -1.77
C GLU A 378 1.16 21.69 -1.48
N LEU A 379 0.32 22.70 -1.42
CA LEU A 379 -1.12 22.60 -1.25
C LEU A 379 -1.80 22.90 -2.58
N ILE A 380 -2.60 21.96 -3.08
CA ILE A 380 -3.30 22.08 -4.36
C ILE A 380 -4.78 21.87 -4.13
N ASP A 381 -5.56 22.93 -4.32
CA ASP A 381 -7.00 22.81 -4.40
C ASP A 381 -7.39 22.37 -5.83
N ILE A 382 -7.98 21.17 -5.96
CA ILE A 382 -8.19 20.53 -7.27
C ILE A 382 -9.48 20.96 -7.95
N HIS A 383 -10.30 21.81 -7.33
CA HIS A 383 -11.50 22.35 -7.99
C HIS A 383 -11.11 23.28 -9.17
N PRO A 384 -11.99 23.44 -10.17
CA PRO A 384 -11.71 24.33 -11.30
C PRO A 384 -11.46 25.78 -10.85
N GLY A 385 -10.26 26.30 -11.11
CA GLY A 385 -9.83 27.63 -10.65
C GLY A 385 -9.22 27.65 -9.24
N GLY A 386 -8.97 26.47 -8.65
CA GLY A 386 -8.39 26.33 -7.32
C GLY A 386 -6.98 26.91 -7.21
N THR A 387 -6.66 27.34 -5.99
CA THR A 387 -5.36 27.94 -5.66
C THR A 387 -4.30 26.85 -5.44
N ARG A 388 -3.07 27.16 -5.82
CA ARG A 388 -1.88 26.36 -5.49
C ARG A 388 -0.97 27.20 -4.60
N LEU A 389 -0.54 26.64 -3.48
CA LEU A 389 0.36 27.29 -2.54
C LEU A 389 1.57 26.40 -2.28
N TYR A 390 2.77 26.96 -2.38
CA TYR A 390 4.02 26.28 -2.04
C TYR A 390 4.72 27.01 -0.90
N LEU A 391 5.14 26.27 0.12
CA LEU A 391 6.02 26.77 1.19
C LEU A 391 7.29 25.93 1.24
N SER A 392 8.44 26.60 1.34
CA SER A 392 9.67 25.90 1.72
C SER A 392 9.54 25.37 3.16
N ARG A 393 10.39 24.40 3.53
CA ARG A 393 10.48 23.91 4.92
C ARG A 393 10.65 25.04 5.95
N ASN A 394 11.46 26.05 5.63
CA ASN A 394 11.73 27.17 6.53
C ASN A 394 10.53 28.11 6.66
N ASP A 395 9.79 28.32 5.57
CA ASP A 395 8.57 29.13 5.58
C ASP A 395 7.45 28.43 6.34
N LEU A 396 7.31 27.11 6.17
CA LEU A 396 6.36 26.31 6.94
C LEU A 396 6.66 26.37 8.45
N GLU A 397 7.93 26.27 8.84
CA GLU A 397 8.33 26.42 10.25
C GLU A 397 8.11 27.85 10.76
N SER A 398 8.31 28.86 9.91
CA SER A 398 8.04 30.26 10.24
C SER A 398 6.54 30.52 10.41
N PHE A 399 5.70 29.93 9.54
CA PHE A 399 4.25 29.93 9.65
C PHE A 399 3.79 29.25 10.95
N ARG A 400 4.30 28.05 11.26
CA ARG A 400 4.01 27.33 12.51
C ARG A 400 4.35 28.15 13.76
N ARG A 401 5.41 28.96 13.70
CA ARG A 401 5.83 29.87 14.79
C ARG A 401 5.08 31.21 14.80
N GLY A 402 4.15 31.45 13.89
CA GLY A 402 3.38 32.69 13.78
C GLY A 402 4.20 33.88 13.25
N ARG A 403 5.32 33.64 12.56
CA ARG A 403 6.18 34.68 11.98
C ARG A 403 5.73 35.14 10.60
N ILE A 404 5.00 34.28 9.88
CA ILE A 404 4.39 34.57 8.58
C ILE A 404 2.89 34.38 8.75
N LYS A 405 2.09 35.28 8.19
CA LYS A 405 0.64 35.15 8.20
C LYS A 405 0.16 34.57 6.86
N ILE A 406 -0.97 33.87 6.90
CA ILE A 406 -1.55 33.25 5.71
C ILE A 406 -1.95 34.28 4.64
N GLN A 407 -2.31 35.51 5.02
CA GLN A 407 -2.62 36.59 4.08
C GLN A 407 -1.41 37.05 3.26
N ASP A 408 -0.19 36.80 3.76
CA ASP A 408 1.04 37.15 3.04
C ASP A 408 1.44 36.07 2.03
N LEU A 409 0.71 34.94 2.02
CA LEU A 409 1.03 33.73 1.24
C LEU A 409 0.03 33.45 0.10
N ILE A 410 -1.20 33.97 0.18
CA ILE A 410 -2.31 33.68 -0.76
C ILE A 410 -2.58 34.87 -1.68
#